data_AF-A0A1V3WV26-F1
#
_entry.id   AF-A0A1V3WV26-F1
#
_cell.length_a   1.000
_cell.length_b   1.000
_cell.length_c   1.000
_cell.angle_alpha   90.00
_cell.angle_beta   90.00
_cell.angle_gamma   90.00
#
_symmetry.space_group_name_H-M   'P 1'
#
loop_
_entity.id
_entity.type
_entity.pdbx_description
1 polymer ?
#
loop_
_entity_poly.entity_id
_entity_poly.type
_entity_poly.pdbx_seq_one_letter_code
_entity_poly.pdbx_strand_id
1 'polypeptide(L)' 'MAVKESREVVIEASPKEILDVVADIEAMPEWSDIHQSAQVLERHDDGRPRRAG' A
#
# COMPACT_ATOMS: atom_id res chain seq x y z
N MET A 1 -10.82 -0.99 25.40
CA MET A 1 -11.83 -0.45 24.45
C MET A 1 -11.33 -0.67 23.04
N ALA A 2 -12.17 -1.14 22.12
CA ALA A 2 -11.80 -1.30 20.70
C ALA A 2 -12.57 -0.25 19.88
N VAL A 3 -11.87 0.45 18.99
CA VAL A 3 -12.45 1.47 18.10
C VAL A 3 -12.45 0.92 16.67
N LYS A 4 -13.55 1.13 15.94
CA LYS A 4 -13.67 0.81 14.52
C LYS A 4 -13.98 2.10 13.76
N GLU A 5 -13.23 2.37 12.70
CA GLU A 5 -13.46 3.49 11.78
C GLU A 5 -13.50 2.95 10.34
N SER A 6 -14.29 3.57 9.47
CA SER A 6 -14.38 3.26 8.04
C SER A 6 -14.42 4.56 7.25
N ARG A 7 -13.71 4.60 6.13
CA ARG A 7 -13.70 5.73 5.18
C ARG A 7 -13.82 5.18 3.76
N GLU A 8 -14.44 5.95 2.86
CA GLU A 8 -14.65 5.60 1.47
C GLU A 8 -14.28 6.79 0.57
N VAL A 9 -13.65 6.51 -0.57
CA VAL A 9 -13.26 7.50 -1.58
C VAL A 9 -13.42 6.89 -2.96
N VAL A 10 -13.88 7.68 -3.93
CA VAL A 10 -13.96 7.27 -5.34
C VAL A 10 -12.69 7.70 -6.06
N ILE A 11 -12.04 6.76 -6.74
CA ILE A 11 -10.84 7.00 -7.55
C ILE A 11 -11.19 6.66 -9.01
N GLU A 12 -10.98 7.61 -9.92
CA GLU A 12 -11.20 7.40 -11.36
C GLU A 12 -10.02 6.63 -11.99
N ALA A 13 -9.86 5.38 -11.58
CA ALA A 13 -8.83 4.46 -12.08
C ALA A 13 -9.37 3.03 -12.16
N SER A 14 -8.72 2.19 -12.96
CA SER A 14 -9.07 0.77 -13.00
C SER A 14 -8.67 0.06 -11.70
N PRO A 15 -9.32 -1.06 -11.36
CA PRO A 15 -8.92 -1.85 -10.19
C PRO A 15 -7.45 -2.27 -10.21
N LYS A 16 -6.90 -2.55 -11.40
CA LYS A 16 -5.51 -2.95 -11.56
C LYS A 16 -4.56 -1.80 -11.19
N GLU A 17 -4.80 -0.61 -11.72
CA GLU A 17 -3.97 0.57 -11.43
C GLU A 17 -3.98 0.90 -9.93
N ILE A 18 -5.16 0.83 -9.29
CA ILE A 18 -5.27 1.04 -7.84
C ILE A 18 -4.46 -0.01 -7.07
N LEU A 19 -4.61 -1.29 -7.42
CA LEU A 19 -3.90 -2.37 -6.76
C LEU A 19 -2.39 -2.33 -7.00
N ASP A 20 -1.94 -1.84 -8.15
CA ASP A 20 -0.53 -1.69 -8.46
C ASP A 20 0.10 -0.57 -7.61
N VAL A 21 -0.60 0.57 -7.42
CA VAL A 21 -0.16 1.65 -6.50
C VAL A 21 -0.16 1.18 -5.04
N VAL A 22 -1.21 0.48 -4.59
CA VAL A 22 -1.30 -0.04 -3.22
C VAL A 22 -0.22 -1.09 -2.93
N ALA A 23 0.18 -1.86 -3.95
CA ALA A 23 1.25 -2.85 -3.82
C ALA A 23 2.66 -2.24 -3.89
N ASP A 24 2.80 -0.98 -4.29
CA ASP A 24 4.08 -0.28 -4.33
C ASP A 24 4.44 0.28 -2.95
N ILE A 25 4.83 -0.64 -2.07
CA ILE A 25 5.14 -0.33 -0.66
C ILE A 25 6.33 0.63 -0.55
N GLU A 26 7.32 0.53 -1.44
CA GLU A 26 8.52 1.37 -1.39
C GLU A 26 8.23 2.84 -1.73
N ALA A 27 7.19 3.10 -2.53
CA ALA A 27 6.70 4.45 -2.82
C ALA A 27 5.80 5.04 -1.70
N MET A 28 5.37 4.26 -0.70
CA MET A 28 4.47 4.75 0.37
C MET A 28 4.93 6.05 1.05
N PRO A 29 6.22 6.24 1.38
CA PRO A 29 6.67 7.48 2.03
C PRO A 29 6.49 8.74 1.17
N GLU A 30 6.29 8.60 -0.13
CA GLU A 30 6.09 9.74 -1.05
C GLU A 30 4.68 10.32 -0.99
N TRP A 31 3.69 9.51 -0.60
CA TRP A 31 2.27 9.91 -0.62
C TRP A 31 1.54 9.69 0.72
N SER A 32 2.21 9.11 1.72
CA SER A 32 1.67 8.83 3.04
C SER A 32 2.58 9.37 4.14
N ASP A 33 2.27 10.57 4.64
CA ASP A 33 3.07 11.25 5.67
C ASP A 33 3.24 10.43 6.97
N ILE A 34 2.34 9.47 7.23
CA ILE A 34 2.43 8.61 8.41
C ILE A 34 3.51 7.52 8.29
N HIS A 35 3.99 7.22 7.08
CA HIS A 35 5.05 6.23 6.82
C HIS A 35 6.34 6.95 6.42
N GLN A 36 7.32 6.98 7.32
CA GLN A 36 8.58 7.72 7.09
C GLN A 36 9.60 6.95 6.23
N SER A 37 9.47 5.63 6.17
CA SER A 37 10.29 4.73 5.36
C SER A 37 9.49 3.49 5.04
N ALA A 38 9.86 2.80 3.97
CA ALA A 38 9.31 1.50 3.64
C ALA A 38 10.35 0.66 2.89
N GLN A 39 10.43 -0.62 3.24
CA GLN A 39 11.31 -1.56 2.56
C GLN A 39 10.60 -2.88 2.31
N VAL A 40 10.68 -3.41 1.09
CA VAL A 40 10.22 -4.79 0.82
C VAL A 40 11.31 -5.77 1.25
N LEU A 41 10.99 -6.60 2.25
CA LEU A 41 11.89 -7.60 2.81
C LEU A 41 11.82 -8.93 2.05
N GLU A 42 10.64 -9.28 1.54
CA GLU A 42 10.42 -10.52 0.81
C GLU A 42 9.38 -10.28 -0.30
N ARG A 43 9.58 -10.90 -1.47
CA ARG A 43 8.65 -10.86 -2.60
C ARG A 43 8.12 -12.25 -2.92
N HIS A 44 6.93 -12.31 -3.47
CA HIS A 44 6.37 -13.49 -4.12
C HIS A 44 7.01 -13.69 -5.52
N ASP A 45 6.75 -14.84 -6.14
CA ASP A 45 7.26 -15.18 -7.48
C ASP A 45 6.73 -14.24 -8.57
N ASP A 46 5.59 -13.59 -8.33
CA ASP A 46 5.00 -12.57 -9.20
C ASP A 46 5.59 -11.16 -8.99
N GLY A 47 6.57 -11.02 -8.07
CA GLY A 47 7.23 -9.77 -7.72
C GLY A 47 6.50 -8.91 -6.69
N ARG A 48 5.27 -9.27 -6.29
CA ARG A 48 4.52 -8.51 -5.28
C ARG A 48 5.11 -8.68 -3.88
N PRO A 49 5.04 -7.65 -3.01
CA PRO A 49 5.60 -7.72 -1.66
C PRO A 49 4.85 -8.75 -0.82
N ARG A 50 5.61 -9.68 -0.23
CA ARG A 50 5.12 -10.66 0.74
C ARG A 50 5.30 -10.16 2.17
N ARG A 51 6.39 -9.44 2.42
CA ARG A 51 6.73 -8.86 3.72
C ARG A 51 7.40 -7.52 3.52
N ALA A 52 6.97 -6.53 4.29
CA ALA A 52 7.55 -5.20 4.32
C ALA A 52 7.87 -4.77 5.76
N GLY A 53 8.80 -3.83 5.89
CA GLY A 53 9.21 -3.20 7.14
C GLY A 53 9.35 -1.70 7.01
#